data_AF-A0A1H9KAM0-F1
#
_entry.id   AF-A0A1H9KAM0-F1
#
_cell.length_a   1.000
_cell.length_b   1.000
_cell.length_c   1.000
_cell.angle_alpha   90.00
_cell.angle_beta   90.00
_cell.angle_gamma   90.00
#
_symmetry.space_group_name_H-M   'P 1'
#
loop_
_entity.id
_entity.type
_entity.pdbx_description
1 polymer ?
#
loop_
_entity_poly.entity_id
_entity_poly.type
_entity_poly.pdbx_seq_one_letter_code
_entity_poly.pdbx_strand_id
1 'polypeptide(L)'
;MLSGLTNTWNDLREYLPRPYDKLDDGATLGHKIGRLFSVLAIDLGGAVLLMLLLSAISELGLLNMEEHAVADAFSSMSTTALLLMAVVAAPLLEEFFFRFPLRFEANPFMGLARIFVPFKNTSALDGDEVERKQLRRTNLRDWWDRNYRWIFYLSAILFAYVHISNFKINATILLLSPLLVAAQFWMGSLSGYLRARYGFVWSLLLHGIHNLILIGGTLLVDGPTEVFSIDNDDYHLLIEEVSPMNKGENAAIFTESDSLAFVEQELSKVLPLLLKNEYDRVFYPTEERDPKVNIYYGREGGSSSAESSVLEALAKEYEFIIKPDPENELRAIIEFE
;
A
#
# COMPACT_ATOMS: atom_id res chain seq x y z
N MET A 1 -4.13 -21.92 -18.81
CA MET A 1 -4.38 -20.86 -17.79
C MET A 1 -5.85 -20.47 -17.69
N LEU A 2 -6.53 -20.13 -18.79
CA LEU A 2 -7.94 -19.68 -18.77
C LEU A 2 -8.94 -20.67 -18.14
N SER A 3 -8.74 -21.98 -18.34
CA SER A 3 -9.58 -23.02 -17.70
C SER A 3 -9.43 -23.06 -16.17
N GLY A 4 -8.21 -22.85 -15.65
CA GLY A 4 -7.94 -22.82 -14.21
C GLY A 4 -8.56 -21.60 -13.52
N LEU A 5 -8.51 -20.44 -14.17
CA LEU A 5 -9.14 -19.22 -13.67
C LEU A 5 -10.66 -19.35 -13.66
N THR A 6 -11.25 -19.87 -14.74
CA THR A 6 -12.70 -20.11 -14.84
C THR A 6 -13.19 -21.09 -13.77
N ASN A 7 -12.47 -22.20 -13.56
CA ASN A 7 -12.82 -23.18 -12.53
C ASN A 7 -12.72 -22.56 -11.13
N THR A 8 -11.68 -21.76 -10.88
CA THR A 8 -11.49 -21.05 -9.60
C THR A 8 -12.59 -20.05 -9.34
N TRP A 9 -12.99 -19.29 -10.36
CA TRP A 9 -14.14 -18.40 -10.25
C TRP A 9 -15.44 -19.14 -9.90
N ASN A 10 -15.70 -20.27 -10.56
CA ASN A 10 -16.89 -21.08 -10.26
C ASN A 10 -16.87 -21.61 -8.82
N ASP A 11 -15.73 -22.12 -8.35
CA ASP A 11 -15.60 -22.60 -6.97
C ASP A 11 -15.77 -21.47 -5.95
N LEU A 12 -15.20 -20.29 -6.21
CA LEU A 12 -15.40 -19.11 -5.36
C LEU A 12 -16.87 -18.67 -5.33
N ARG A 13 -17.54 -18.69 -6.48
CA ARG A 13 -18.96 -18.32 -6.59
C ARG A 13 -19.87 -19.28 -5.83
N GLU A 14 -19.51 -20.56 -5.75
CA GLU A 14 -20.21 -21.56 -4.96
C GLU A 14 -19.86 -21.45 -3.46
N TYR A 15 -18.58 -21.26 -3.14
CA TYR A 15 -18.07 -21.28 -1.78
C TYR A 15 -18.42 -20.01 -1.00
N LEU A 16 -18.15 -18.82 -1.55
CA LEU A 16 -18.26 -17.55 -0.79
C LEU A 16 -19.67 -17.34 -0.21
N PRO A 17 -20.78 -17.56 -0.94
CA PRO A 17 -22.12 -17.39 -0.36
C PRO A 17 -22.41 -18.29 0.85
N ARG A 18 -21.74 -19.44 0.94
CA ARG A 18 -21.94 -20.47 1.98
C ARG A 18 -20.59 -21.13 2.32
N PRO A 19 -19.68 -20.41 2.99
CA PRO A 19 -18.35 -20.93 3.25
C PRO A 19 -18.47 -22.08 4.27
N TYR A 20 -17.48 -22.97 4.28
CA TYR A 20 -17.41 -24.10 5.19
C TYR A 20 -15.97 -24.46 5.56
N ASP A 21 -15.79 -24.98 6.78
CA ASP A 21 -14.48 -25.34 7.36
C ASP A 21 -14.09 -26.78 7.00
N LYS A 22 -13.54 -26.99 5.79
CA LYS A 22 -13.08 -28.32 5.35
C LYS A 22 -11.89 -28.20 4.38
N LEU A 23 -10.80 -28.90 4.73
CA LEU A 23 -9.62 -28.98 3.86
C LEU A 23 -9.92 -29.86 2.66
N ASP A 24 -9.25 -29.55 1.58
CA ASP A 24 -9.14 -30.39 0.40
C ASP A 24 -7.88 -31.25 0.51
N ASP A 25 -7.98 -32.30 1.33
CA ASP A 25 -6.84 -33.17 1.65
C ASP A 25 -6.35 -33.97 0.43
N GLY A 26 -7.19 -34.13 -0.59
CA GLY A 26 -6.84 -34.79 -1.86
C GLY A 26 -6.14 -33.88 -2.87
N ALA A 27 -6.10 -32.56 -2.64
CA ALA A 27 -5.50 -31.63 -3.58
C ALA A 27 -3.96 -31.79 -3.63
N THR A 28 -3.44 -32.05 -4.82
CA THR A 28 -1.99 -32.10 -5.07
C THR A 28 -1.35 -30.73 -4.90
N LEU A 29 -0.03 -30.69 -4.68
CA LEU A 29 0.71 -29.43 -4.58
C LEU A 29 0.53 -28.56 -5.83
N GLY A 30 0.62 -29.16 -7.03
CA GLY A 30 0.42 -28.44 -8.30
C GLY A 30 -0.99 -27.85 -8.42
N HIS A 31 -2.02 -28.55 -7.93
CA HIS A 31 -3.38 -27.99 -7.87
C HIS A 31 -3.43 -26.77 -6.95
N LYS A 32 -2.86 -26.87 -5.74
CA LYS A 32 -2.84 -25.75 -4.78
C LYS A 32 -2.08 -24.52 -5.32
N ILE A 33 -0.96 -24.73 -6.00
CA ILE A 33 -0.21 -23.66 -6.68
C ILE A 33 -1.08 -23.01 -7.77
N GLY A 34 -1.73 -23.82 -8.62
CA GLY A 34 -2.63 -23.31 -9.66
C GLY A 34 -3.80 -22.50 -9.10
N ARG A 35 -4.34 -22.92 -7.94
CA ARG A 35 -5.38 -22.20 -7.21
C ARG A 35 -4.87 -20.90 -6.63
N LEU A 36 -3.69 -20.89 -6.01
CA LEU A 36 -3.07 -19.68 -5.48
C LEU A 36 -2.98 -18.59 -6.55
N PHE A 37 -2.39 -18.89 -7.72
CA PHE A 37 -2.23 -17.90 -8.79
C PHE A 37 -3.56 -17.52 -9.46
N SER A 38 -4.52 -18.43 -9.57
CA SER A 38 -5.85 -18.10 -10.10
C SER A 38 -6.62 -17.18 -9.14
N VAL A 39 -6.53 -17.44 -7.83
CA VAL A 39 -7.12 -16.58 -6.79
C VAL A 39 -6.41 -15.22 -6.79
N LEU A 40 -5.09 -15.18 -6.88
CA LEU A 40 -4.31 -13.93 -6.97
C LEU A 40 -4.73 -13.09 -8.19
N ALA A 41 -4.91 -13.70 -9.36
CA ALA A 41 -5.37 -12.96 -10.55
C ALA A 41 -6.78 -12.38 -10.37
N ILE A 42 -7.68 -13.13 -9.75
CA ILE A 42 -9.05 -12.70 -9.42
C ILE A 42 -9.03 -11.58 -8.36
N ASP A 43 -8.16 -11.72 -7.37
CA ASP A 43 -7.92 -10.73 -6.32
C ASP A 43 -7.44 -9.40 -6.90
N LEU A 44 -6.34 -9.40 -7.65
CA LEU A 44 -5.78 -8.21 -8.29
C LEU A 44 -6.79 -7.57 -9.26
N GLY A 45 -7.52 -8.36 -10.05
CA GLY A 45 -8.57 -7.85 -10.92
C GLY A 45 -9.68 -7.14 -10.15
N GLY A 46 -10.13 -7.72 -9.03
CA GLY A 46 -11.11 -7.09 -8.14
C GLY A 46 -10.58 -5.82 -7.48
N ALA A 47 -9.32 -5.82 -7.04
CA ALA A 47 -8.66 -4.65 -6.46
C ALA A 47 -8.58 -3.50 -7.47
N VAL A 48 -8.16 -3.75 -8.72
CA VAL A 48 -8.13 -2.74 -9.79
C VAL A 48 -9.50 -2.16 -10.06
N LEU A 49 -10.54 -3.00 -10.16
CA LEU A 49 -11.91 -2.52 -10.38
C LEU A 49 -12.40 -1.61 -9.24
N LEU A 50 -12.07 -1.95 -7.99
CA LEU A 50 -12.42 -1.13 -6.83
C LEU A 50 -11.61 0.16 -6.77
N MET A 51 -10.32 0.13 -7.14
CA MET A 51 -9.50 1.34 -7.24
C MET A 51 -10.03 2.30 -8.31
N LEU A 52 -10.43 1.80 -9.48
CA LEU A 52 -11.05 2.61 -10.53
C LEU A 52 -12.38 3.22 -10.07
N LEU A 53 -13.20 2.47 -9.34
CA LEU A 53 -14.43 2.98 -8.77
C LEU A 53 -14.17 4.09 -7.74
N LEU A 54 -13.19 3.91 -6.86
CA LEU A 54 -12.81 4.93 -5.89
C LEU A 54 -12.25 6.19 -6.55
N SER A 55 -11.43 6.04 -7.59
CA SER A 55 -10.91 7.14 -8.40
C SER A 55 -12.06 7.93 -9.06
N ALA A 56 -13.03 7.26 -9.67
CA ALA A 56 -14.20 7.94 -10.26
C ALA A 56 -15.04 8.70 -9.22
N ILE A 57 -15.15 8.19 -7.99
CA ILE A 57 -15.86 8.89 -6.89
C ILE A 57 -15.04 10.10 -6.40
N SER A 58 -13.72 9.97 -6.37
CA SER A 58 -12.80 11.07 -6.03
C SER A 58 -12.93 12.22 -7.02
N GLU A 59 -13.00 11.94 -8.33
CA GLU A 59 -13.20 12.95 -9.38
C GLU A 59 -14.53 13.73 -9.23
N LEU A 60 -15.54 13.14 -8.59
CA LEU A 60 -16.81 13.81 -8.29
C LEU A 60 -16.71 14.77 -7.08
N GLY A 61 -15.53 14.91 -6.46
CA GLY A 61 -15.31 15.76 -5.29
C GLY A 61 -15.91 15.18 -4.00
N LEU A 62 -16.30 13.90 -4.00
CA LEU A 62 -16.89 13.23 -2.84
C LEU A 62 -15.85 12.64 -1.88
N LEU A 63 -14.60 12.51 -2.34
CA LEU A 63 -13.48 11.92 -1.61
C LEU A 63 -12.22 12.71 -1.89
N ASN A 64 -11.53 13.14 -0.83
CA ASN A 64 -10.16 13.65 -0.90
C ASN A 64 -9.21 12.51 -0.53
N MET A 65 -8.51 11.97 -1.53
CA MET A 65 -7.61 10.83 -1.36
C MET A 65 -6.17 11.24 -1.06
N GLU A 66 -5.85 12.54 -1.10
CA GLU A 66 -4.50 13.07 -0.92
C GLU A 66 -3.95 12.89 0.51
N GLU A 67 -4.82 12.67 1.49
CA GLU A 67 -4.42 12.49 2.89
C GLU A 67 -4.23 11.01 3.28
N HIS A 68 -3.15 10.39 2.78
CA HIS A 68 -2.78 9.03 3.15
C HIS A 68 -1.87 9.00 4.39
N ALA A 69 -2.44 8.65 5.56
CA ALA A 69 -1.72 8.54 6.83
C ALA A 69 -0.57 7.49 6.82
N VAL A 70 -0.59 6.60 5.83
CA VAL A 70 0.42 5.56 5.64
C VAL A 70 1.72 6.12 5.05
N ALA A 71 1.64 7.14 4.20
CA ALA A 71 2.82 7.77 3.60
C ALA A 71 3.73 8.36 4.69
N ASP A 72 3.14 9.04 5.67
CA ASP A 72 3.84 9.60 6.83
C ASP A 72 4.51 8.51 7.67
N ALA A 73 3.80 7.41 7.96
CA ALA A 73 4.36 6.30 8.73
C ALA A 73 5.54 5.61 8.00
N PHE A 74 5.47 5.51 6.67
CA PHE A 74 6.46 4.83 5.84
C PHE A 74 7.67 5.70 5.51
N SER A 75 7.55 7.03 5.54
CA SER A 75 8.64 7.99 5.31
C SER A 75 9.87 7.76 6.20
N SER A 76 9.67 7.18 7.38
CA SER A 76 10.73 6.91 8.35
C SER A 76 11.52 5.62 8.07
N MET A 77 11.04 4.73 7.21
CA MET A 77 11.63 3.40 6.96
C MET A 77 12.49 3.40 5.68
N SER A 78 13.48 2.51 5.59
CA SER A 78 14.15 2.24 4.30
C SER A 78 13.27 1.36 3.41
N THR A 79 13.47 1.40 2.09
CA THR A 79 12.75 0.55 1.12
C THR A 79 12.79 -0.93 1.49
N THR A 80 13.95 -1.44 1.92
CA THR A 80 14.11 -2.83 2.37
C THR A 80 13.31 -3.12 3.63
N ALA A 81 13.36 -2.23 4.63
CA ALA A 81 12.61 -2.39 5.86
C ALA A 81 11.09 -2.35 5.60
N LEU A 82 10.64 -1.44 4.74
CA LEU A 82 9.26 -1.34 4.31
C LEU A 82 8.79 -2.62 3.61
N LEU A 83 9.57 -3.14 2.65
CA LEU A 83 9.23 -4.39 1.97
C LEU A 83 9.20 -5.59 2.91
N LEU A 84 10.19 -5.74 3.81
CA LEU A 84 10.17 -6.84 4.79
C LEU A 84 8.97 -6.74 5.73
N MET A 85 8.63 -5.53 6.18
CA MET A 85 7.47 -5.32 7.04
C MET A 85 6.19 -5.66 6.28
N ALA A 86 5.97 -5.05 5.11
CA ALA A 86 4.71 -5.15 4.38
C ALA A 86 4.50 -6.51 3.69
N VAL A 87 5.55 -7.18 3.24
CA VAL A 87 5.45 -8.46 2.51
C VAL A 87 5.53 -9.67 3.44
N VAL A 88 6.17 -9.52 4.60
CA VAL A 88 6.43 -10.64 5.51
C VAL A 88 5.81 -10.41 6.89
N ALA A 89 6.25 -9.38 7.61
CA ALA A 89 5.88 -9.22 9.02
C ALA A 89 4.38 -8.93 9.23
N ALA A 90 3.83 -7.97 8.49
CA ALA A 90 2.41 -7.61 8.55
C ALA A 90 1.52 -8.78 8.10
N PRO A 91 1.74 -9.43 6.94
CA PRO A 91 0.98 -10.62 6.56
C PRO A 91 1.05 -11.75 7.58
N LEU A 92 2.21 -12.01 8.20
CA LEU A 92 2.32 -13.02 9.26
C LEU A 92 1.42 -12.70 10.45
N LEU A 93 1.45 -11.46 10.94
CA LEU A 93 0.63 -11.02 12.07
C LEU A 93 -0.86 -11.02 11.71
N GLU A 94 -1.23 -10.42 10.58
CA GLU A 94 -2.61 -10.30 10.16
C GLU A 94 -3.23 -11.67 9.87
N GLU A 95 -2.54 -12.55 9.13
CA GLU A 95 -3.04 -13.90 8.90
C GLU A 95 -3.14 -14.69 10.21
N PHE A 96 -2.22 -14.49 11.15
CA PHE A 96 -2.31 -15.09 12.48
C PHE A 96 -3.59 -14.63 13.22
N PHE A 97 -3.91 -13.35 13.24
CA PHE A 97 -5.09 -12.86 13.95
C PHE A 97 -6.41 -13.17 13.23
N PHE A 98 -6.44 -13.07 11.91
CA PHE A 98 -7.68 -13.17 11.15
C PHE A 98 -7.94 -14.56 10.57
N ARG A 99 -6.91 -15.29 10.14
CA ARG A 99 -7.07 -16.56 9.39
C ARG A 99 -6.73 -17.79 10.21
N PHE A 100 -5.83 -17.68 11.18
CA PHE A 100 -5.60 -18.79 12.11
C PHE A 100 -6.90 -19.25 12.80
N PRO A 101 -7.77 -18.34 13.29
CA PRO A 101 -9.03 -18.72 13.94
C PRO A 101 -10.10 -19.30 13.00
N LEU A 102 -9.94 -19.27 11.68
CA LEU A 102 -10.95 -19.77 10.73
C LEU A 102 -11.02 -21.30 10.59
N ARG A 103 -10.25 -22.04 11.39
CA ARG A 103 -10.26 -23.50 11.44
C ARG A 103 -10.64 -23.95 12.84
N PHE A 104 -11.68 -24.75 12.98
CA PHE A 104 -12.15 -25.23 14.29
C PHE A 104 -11.04 -25.90 15.12
N GLU A 105 -10.15 -26.66 14.47
CA GLU A 105 -9.05 -27.36 15.15
C GLU A 105 -7.89 -26.47 15.56
N ALA A 106 -7.68 -25.36 14.86
CA ALA A 106 -6.60 -24.44 15.17
C ALA A 106 -7.08 -23.26 16.03
N ASN A 107 -8.40 -23.02 16.11
CA ASN A 107 -8.95 -21.86 16.77
C ASN A 107 -8.71 -21.93 18.30
N PRO A 108 -7.92 -20.99 18.89
CA PRO A 108 -7.59 -21.02 20.31
C PRO A 108 -8.82 -20.82 21.20
N PHE A 109 -9.80 -20.01 20.78
CA PHE A 109 -11.04 -19.80 21.50
C PHE A 109 -11.89 -21.08 21.54
N MET A 110 -11.93 -21.84 20.45
CA MET A 110 -12.59 -23.15 20.45
C MET A 110 -11.85 -24.15 21.34
N GLY A 111 -10.51 -24.08 21.39
CA GLY A 111 -9.69 -24.83 22.36
C GLY A 111 -10.10 -24.55 23.80
N LEU A 112 -10.21 -23.27 24.19
CA LEU A 112 -10.67 -22.85 25.51
C LEU A 112 -12.14 -23.24 25.77
N ALA A 113 -13.02 -23.06 24.79
CA ALA A 113 -14.44 -23.40 24.93
C ALA A 113 -14.65 -24.90 25.20
N ARG A 114 -13.83 -25.78 24.60
CA ARG A 114 -13.85 -27.24 24.88
C ARG A 114 -13.55 -27.58 26.34
N ILE A 115 -12.84 -26.71 27.05
CA ILE A 115 -12.47 -26.89 28.46
C ILE A 115 -13.59 -26.38 29.37
N PHE A 116 -14.11 -25.18 29.12
CA PHE A 116 -14.92 -24.45 30.10
C PHE A 116 -16.43 -24.39 29.82
N VAL A 117 -16.91 -24.74 28.62
CA VAL A 117 -18.34 -24.62 28.29
C VAL A 117 -19.07 -25.94 28.61
N PRO A 118 -19.96 -25.97 29.62
CA PRO A 118 -20.79 -27.14 29.89
C PRO A 118 -21.91 -27.24 28.84
N PHE A 119 -22.15 -28.45 28.36
CA PHE A 119 -23.29 -28.80 27.52
C PHE A 119 -24.21 -29.81 28.23
N LYS A 120 -25.42 -29.99 27.70
CA LYS A 120 -26.35 -31.01 28.20
C LYS A 120 -25.67 -32.38 28.22
N ASN A 121 -25.78 -33.09 29.35
CA ASN A 121 -25.17 -34.40 29.60
C ASN A 121 -23.63 -34.41 29.61
N THR A 122 -22.98 -33.33 30.04
CA THR A 122 -21.50 -33.26 30.17
C THR A 122 -21.02 -32.91 31.58
N SER A 123 -21.90 -33.03 32.59
CA SER A 123 -21.54 -32.87 34.00
C SER A 123 -20.72 -34.07 34.50
N ALA A 124 -20.06 -33.92 35.65
CA ALA A 124 -19.30 -35.01 36.27
C ALA A 124 -20.15 -36.25 36.59
N LEU A 125 -21.48 -36.12 36.60
CA LEU A 125 -22.43 -37.19 36.87
C LEU A 125 -22.88 -37.93 35.58
N ASP A 126 -22.52 -37.46 34.39
CA ASP A 126 -23.11 -37.88 33.11
C ASP A 126 -22.30 -38.93 32.31
N GLY A 127 -21.27 -39.56 32.88
CA GLY A 127 -20.47 -40.61 32.21
C GLY A 127 -18.96 -40.46 32.43
N ASP A 128 -18.14 -41.16 31.64
CA ASP A 128 -16.67 -41.10 31.74
C ASP A 128 -16.09 -39.78 31.17
N GLU A 129 -14.90 -39.39 31.61
CA GLU A 129 -14.25 -38.14 31.18
C GLU A 129 -14.04 -38.07 29.66
N VAL A 130 -13.69 -39.19 29.03
CA VAL A 130 -13.46 -39.26 27.58
C VAL A 130 -14.75 -39.01 26.81
N GLU A 131 -15.85 -39.64 27.25
CA GLU A 131 -17.18 -39.46 26.64
C GLU A 131 -17.64 -38.00 26.74
N ARG A 132 -17.48 -37.37 27.92
CA ARG A 132 -17.82 -35.96 28.12
C ARG A 132 -17.00 -35.04 27.21
N LYS A 133 -15.69 -35.28 27.07
CA LYS A 133 -14.80 -34.51 26.18
C LYS A 133 -15.23 -34.63 24.71
N GLN A 134 -15.58 -35.85 24.27
CA GLN A 134 -16.05 -36.08 22.90
C GLN A 134 -17.39 -35.39 22.65
N LEU A 135 -18.35 -35.49 23.57
CA LEU A 135 -19.65 -34.83 23.44
C LEU A 135 -19.53 -33.30 23.40
N ARG A 136 -18.70 -32.70 24.27
CA ARG A 136 -18.41 -31.25 24.21
C ARG A 136 -17.83 -30.84 22.85
N ARG A 137 -16.88 -31.62 22.34
CA ARG A 137 -16.26 -31.38 21.04
C ARG A 137 -17.30 -31.43 19.91
N THR A 138 -18.15 -32.44 19.88
CA THR A 138 -19.21 -32.58 18.86
C THR A 138 -20.20 -31.42 18.92
N ASN A 139 -20.70 -31.07 20.11
CA ASN A 139 -21.64 -29.96 20.27
C ASN A 139 -21.04 -28.62 19.81
N LEU A 140 -19.77 -28.36 20.15
CA LEU A 140 -19.05 -27.18 19.68
C LEU A 140 -18.82 -27.20 18.17
N ARG A 141 -18.51 -28.37 17.60
CA ARG A 141 -18.36 -28.52 16.14
C ARG A 141 -19.68 -28.26 15.42
N ASP A 142 -20.80 -28.77 15.94
CA ASP A 142 -22.13 -28.55 15.35
C ASP A 142 -22.55 -27.08 15.45
N TRP A 143 -22.22 -26.39 16.54
CA TRP A 143 -22.41 -24.95 16.64
C TRP A 143 -21.52 -24.19 15.65
N TRP A 144 -20.25 -24.59 15.56
CA TRP A 144 -19.28 -24.00 14.63
C TRP A 144 -19.75 -24.11 13.19
N ASP A 145 -20.11 -25.31 12.72
CA ASP A 145 -20.52 -25.55 11.34
C ASP A 145 -21.81 -24.79 10.99
N ARG A 146 -22.77 -24.69 11.94
CA ARG A 146 -23.99 -23.89 11.76
C ARG A 146 -23.71 -22.39 11.64
N ASN A 147 -22.68 -21.88 12.32
CA ASN A 147 -22.37 -20.45 12.39
C ASN A 147 -21.16 -20.05 11.53
N TYR A 148 -20.54 -20.97 10.81
CA TYR A 148 -19.25 -20.74 10.15
C TYR A 148 -19.30 -19.59 9.15
N ARG A 149 -20.41 -19.40 8.43
CA ARG A 149 -20.62 -18.26 7.54
C ARG A 149 -20.40 -16.92 8.24
N TRP A 150 -20.94 -16.76 9.44
CA TRP A 150 -20.81 -15.51 10.20
C TRP A 150 -19.39 -15.34 10.74
N ILE A 151 -18.77 -16.42 11.21
CA ILE A 151 -17.37 -16.41 11.69
C ILE A 151 -16.42 -16.02 10.56
N PHE A 152 -16.60 -16.60 9.39
CA PHE A 152 -15.83 -16.33 8.18
C PHE A 152 -15.91 -14.85 7.78
N TYR A 153 -17.13 -14.33 7.64
CA TYR A 153 -17.31 -12.94 7.21
C TYR A 153 -16.99 -11.92 8.29
N LEU A 154 -17.18 -12.25 9.58
CA LEU A 154 -16.72 -11.40 10.66
C LEU A 154 -15.19 -11.24 10.61
N SER A 155 -14.44 -12.33 10.38
CA SER A 155 -12.99 -12.25 10.20
C SER A 155 -12.61 -11.36 9.00
N ALA A 156 -13.27 -11.55 7.84
CA ALA A 156 -13.01 -10.73 6.65
C ALA A 156 -13.33 -9.25 6.87
N ILE A 157 -14.43 -8.93 7.57
CA ILE A 157 -14.80 -7.57 7.93
C ILE A 157 -13.77 -6.98 8.90
N LEU A 158 -13.42 -7.68 9.98
CA LEU A 158 -12.44 -7.17 10.94
C LEU A 158 -11.08 -6.89 10.28
N PHE A 159 -10.62 -7.80 9.41
CA PHE A 159 -9.43 -7.59 8.60
C PHE A 159 -9.55 -6.33 7.73
N ALA A 160 -10.67 -6.16 7.03
CA ALA A 160 -10.89 -4.99 6.18
C ALA A 160 -10.88 -3.69 6.99
N TYR A 161 -11.58 -3.67 8.12
CA TYR A 161 -11.71 -2.46 8.95
C TYR A 161 -10.44 -2.08 9.70
N VAL A 162 -9.47 -2.99 9.93
CA VAL A 162 -8.15 -2.56 10.41
C VAL A 162 -7.50 -1.59 9.42
N HIS A 163 -7.75 -1.73 8.13
CA HIS A 163 -7.18 -0.87 7.09
C HIS A 163 -7.84 0.50 6.98
N ILE A 164 -8.91 0.78 7.73
CA ILE A 164 -9.46 2.14 7.78
C ILE A 164 -8.45 3.15 8.36
N SER A 165 -7.47 2.67 9.13
CA SER A 165 -6.35 3.48 9.65
C SER A 165 -5.49 4.10 8.56
N ASN A 166 -5.62 3.65 7.31
CA ASN A 166 -4.89 4.21 6.18
C ASN A 166 -5.42 5.59 5.73
N PHE A 167 -6.58 5.99 6.27
CA PHE A 167 -7.26 7.25 5.95
C PHE A 167 -7.35 8.12 7.20
N LYS A 168 -7.25 9.46 7.04
CA LYS A 168 -7.57 10.38 8.13
C LYS A 168 -9.07 10.31 8.43
N ILE A 169 -9.41 9.91 9.65
CA ILE A 169 -10.80 9.65 10.04
C ILE A 169 -11.59 10.96 10.10
N ASN A 170 -12.62 11.07 9.27
CA ASN A 170 -13.61 12.14 9.27
C ASN A 170 -15.01 11.57 8.96
N ALA A 171 -16.05 12.41 8.99
CA ALA A 171 -17.42 11.96 8.77
C ALA A 171 -17.64 11.30 7.40
N THR A 172 -17.03 11.85 6.34
CA THR A 172 -17.11 11.32 4.97
C THR A 172 -16.43 9.96 4.87
N ILE A 173 -15.23 9.81 5.43
CA ILE A 173 -14.49 8.55 5.48
C ILE A 173 -15.26 7.49 6.25
N LEU A 174 -15.89 7.83 7.39
CA LEU A 174 -16.71 6.87 8.14
C LEU A 174 -17.96 6.45 7.35
N LEU A 175 -18.63 7.40 6.68
CA LEU A 175 -19.79 7.11 5.84
C LEU A 175 -19.44 6.20 4.66
N LEU A 176 -18.30 6.46 4.00
CA LEU A 176 -17.83 5.68 2.85
C LEU A 176 -16.94 4.51 3.24
N SER A 177 -16.69 4.28 4.53
CA SER A 177 -15.78 3.23 5.02
C SER A 177 -16.07 1.84 4.46
N PRO A 178 -17.33 1.38 4.29
CA PRO A 178 -17.59 0.05 3.69
C PRO A 178 -17.07 -0.07 2.25
N LEU A 179 -17.04 1.03 1.51
CA LEU A 179 -16.52 1.09 0.15
C LEU A 179 -14.99 1.22 0.16
N LEU A 180 -14.44 2.06 1.04
CA LEU A 180 -12.99 2.29 1.17
C LEU A 180 -12.23 1.02 1.55
N VAL A 181 -12.81 0.19 2.42
CA VAL A 181 -12.19 -1.09 2.85
C VAL A 181 -12.65 -2.28 2.00
N ALA A 182 -13.40 -2.05 0.92
CA ALA A 182 -13.99 -3.13 0.12
C ALA A 182 -12.93 -4.01 -0.54
N ALA A 183 -11.80 -3.44 -0.96
CA ALA A 183 -10.70 -4.19 -1.56
C ALA A 183 -10.07 -5.16 -0.55
N GLN A 184 -9.94 -4.72 0.71
CA GLN A 184 -9.42 -5.53 1.81
C GLN A 184 -10.44 -6.59 2.24
N PHE A 185 -11.75 -6.28 2.22
CA PHE A 185 -12.78 -7.29 2.43
C PHE A 185 -12.77 -8.36 1.34
N TRP A 186 -12.56 -7.96 0.07
CA TRP A 186 -12.43 -8.85 -1.07
C TRP A 186 -11.24 -9.80 -0.92
N MET A 187 -10.03 -9.25 -0.79
CA MET A 187 -8.82 -10.02 -0.51
C MET A 187 -9.01 -10.90 0.72
N GLY A 188 -9.60 -10.35 1.78
CA GLY A 188 -9.77 -11.07 3.03
C GLY A 188 -10.70 -12.28 2.92
N SER A 189 -11.69 -12.21 2.05
CA SER A 189 -12.59 -13.32 1.71
C SER A 189 -11.88 -14.38 0.86
N LEU A 190 -11.05 -13.97 -0.10
CA LEU A 190 -10.26 -14.89 -0.95
C LEU A 190 -9.17 -15.62 -0.16
N SER A 191 -8.45 -14.88 0.69
CA SER A 191 -7.50 -15.42 1.67
C SER A 191 -8.18 -16.41 2.63
N GLY A 192 -9.37 -16.06 3.13
CA GLY A 192 -10.21 -16.97 3.92
C GLY A 192 -10.55 -18.28 3.20
N TYR A 193 -10.89 -18.23 1.91
CA TYR A 193 -11.12 -19.41 1.09
C TYR A 193 -9.88 -20.31 1.00
N LEU A 194 -8.70 -19.75 0.71
CA LEU A 194 -7.45 -20.50 0.66
C LEU A 194 -7.11 -21.11 2.02
N ARG A 195 -7.31 -20.38 3.11
CA ARG A 195 -7.13 -20.88 4.48
C ARG A 195 -8.01 -22.09 4.77
N ALA A 196 -9.29 -22.00 4.44
CA ALA A 196 -10.27 -23.03 4.75
C ALA A 196 -10.09 -24.29 3.90
N ARG A 197 -9.71 -24.14 2.62
CA ARG A 197 -9.56 -25.24 1.67
C ARG A 197 -8.17 -25.83 1.58
N TYR A 198 -7.11 -25.03 1.69
CA TYR A 198 -5.74 -25.47 1.41
C TYR A 198 -4.77 -25.29 2.57
N GLY A 199 -5.10 -24.43 3.54
CA GLY A 199 -4.34 -24.26 4.79
C GLY A 199 -3.70 -22.88 4.95
N PHE A 200 -3.09 -22.66 6.12
CA PHE A 200 -2.59 -21.34 6.54
C PHE A 200 -1.53 -20.76 5.61
N VAL A 201 -0.58 -21.57 5.16
CA VAL A 201 0.54 -21.14 4.32
C VAL A 201 0.04 -20.54 2.99
N TRP A 202 -1.04 -21.07 2.40
CA TRP A 202 -1.58 -20.56 1.14
C TRP A 202 -2.23 -19.18 1.28
N SER A 203 -2.85 -18.95 2.43
CA SER A 203 -3.37 -17.65 2.86
C SER A 203 -2.25 -16.61 2.98
N LEU A 204 -1.18 -16.99 3.68
CA LEU A 204 0.01 -16.17 3.88
C LEU A 204 0.74 -15.85 2.57
N LEU A 205 0.89 -16.85 1.69
CA LEU A 205 1.51 -16.65 0.38
C LEU A 205 0.68 -15.72 -0.50
N LEU A 206 -0.65 -15.85 -0.53
CA LEU A 206 -1.50 -14.93 -1.28
C LEU A 206 -1.30 -13.50 -0.80
N HIS A 207 -1.37 -13.27 0.51
CA HIS A 207 -1.24 -11.95 1.10
C HIS A 207 0.16 -11.35 0.86
N GLY A 208 1.22 -12.12 1.12
CA GLY A 208 2.59 -11.67 0.86
C GLY A 208 2.83 -11.34 -0.61
N ILE A 209 2.38 -12.19 -1.55
CA ILE A 209 2.54 -11.93 -2.99
C ILE A 209 1.71 -10.72 -3.43
N HIS A 210 0.49 -10.54 -2.92
CA HIS A 210 -0.32 -9.35 -3.20
C HIS A 210 0.38 -8.08 -2.75
N ASN A 211 0.89 -8.05 -1.52
CA ASN A 211 1.62 -6.88 -1.00
C ASN A 211 2.91 -6.65 -1.79
N LEU A 212 3.63 -7.71 -2.18
CA LEU A 212 4.82 -7.59 -3.03
C LEU A 212 4.49 -6.97 -4.39
N ILE A 213 3.39 -7.37 -5.01
CA ILE A 213 2.97 -6.84 -6.31
C ILE A 213 2.53 -5.39 -6.18
N LEU A 214 1.68 -5.05 -5.22
CA LEU A 214 1.15 -3.70 -5.09
C LEU A 214 2.19 -2.73 -4.53
N ILE A 215 2.76 -3.02 -3.36
CA ILE A 215 3.72 -2.13 -2.69
C ILE A 215 5.07 -2.18 -3.40
N GLY A 216 5.56 -3.38 -3.73
CA GLY A 216 6.81 -3.50 -4.49
C GLY A 216 6.69 -2.93 -5.89
N GLY A 217 5.53 -3.10 -6.55
CA GLY A 217 5.25 -2.46 -7.83
C GLY A 217 5.30 -0.94 -7.75
N THR A 218 4.66 -0.34 -6.74
CA THR A 218 4.75 1.11 -6.50
C THR A 218 6.20 1.55 -6.33
N LEU A 219 6.97 0.88 -5.46
CA LEU A 219 8.38 1.24 -5.22
C LEU A 219 9.30 1.07 -6.43
N LEU A 220 8.94 0.22 -7.40
CA LEU A 220 9.69 0.07 -8.65
C LEU A 220 9.42 1.20 -9.63
N VAL A 221 8.21 1.77 -9.60
CA VAL A 221 7.82 2.92 -10.44
C VAL A 221 8.27 4.23 -9.79
N ASP A 222 8.61 4.21 -8.51
CA ASP A 222 9.02 5.35 -7.67
C ASP A 222 10.47 5.84 -7.90
N GLY A 223 11.03 5.60 -9.09
CA GLY A 223 12.33 6.15 -9.51
C GLY A 223 12.24 7.66 -9.84
N PRO A 224 13.38 8.32 -10.12
CA PRO A 224 13.34 9.68 -10.65
C PRO A 224 12.46 9.74 -11.90
N THR A 225 11.55 10.71 -11.93
CA THR A 225 10.63 10.94 -13.05
C THR A 225 11.11 12.14 -13.84
N GLU A 226 11.39 11.96 -15.13
CA GLU A 226 11.77 13.06 -16.02
C GLU A 226 10.61 14.07 -16.09
N VAL A 227 10.89 15.31 -15.71
CA VAL A 227 9.93 16.41 -15.72
C VAL A 227 10.25 17.36 -16.86
N PHE A 228 11.54 17.63 -17.08
CA PHE A 228 12.00 18.46 -18.18
C PHE A 228 13.29 17.90 -18.77
N SER A 229 13.37 17.90 -20.10
CA SER A 229 14.56 17.50 -20.83
C SER A 229 14.73 18.35 -22.09
N ILE A 230 15.95 18.84 -22.30
CA ILE A 230 16.37 19.50 -23.53
C ILE A 230 17.78 19.05 -23.87
N ASP A 231 17.99 18.78 -25.15
CA ASP A 231 19.26 18.38 -25.73
C ASP A 231 19.41 19.11 -27.07
N ASN A 232 20.37 20.04 -27.16
CA ASN A 232 20.63 20.87 -28.32
C ASN A 232 22.11 21.22 -28.45
N ASP A 233 22.49 21.90 -29.54
CA ASP A 233 23.89 22.25 -29.87
C ASP A 233 24.58 23.16 -28.82
N ASP A 234 23.83 23.84 -27.96
CA ASP A 234 24.37 24.71 -26.91
C ASP A 234 24.50 23.99 -25.56
N TYR A 235 23.52 23.19 -25.14
CA TYR A 235 23.55 22.51 -23.85
C TYR A 235 22.55 21.35 -23.78
N HIS A 236 22.82 20.44 -22.83
CA HIS A 236 21.85 19.48 -22.33
C HIS A 236 21.41 19.87 -20.91
N LEU A 237 20.10 19.74 -20.65
CA LEU A 237 19.52 19.92 -19.32
C LEU A 237 18.45 18.85 -19.09
N LEU A 238 18.62 18.08 -18.01
CA LEU A 238 17.66 17.11 -17.51
C LEU A 238 17.24 17.51 -16.09
N ILE A 239 15.94 17.58 -15.85
CA ILE A 239 15.35 17.79 -14.52
C ILE A 239 14.43 16.60 -14.23
N GLU A 240 14.67 15.94 -13.12
CA GLU A 240 13.86 14.82 -12.63
C GLU A 240 13.28 15.14 -11.26
N GLU A 241 12.03 14.78 -11.02
CA GLU A 241 11.46 14.74 -9.68
C GLU A 241 11.82 13.41 -9.02
N VAL A 242 12.34 13.48 -7.80
CA VAL A 242 12.68 12.34 -6.99
C VAL A 242 11.53 12.04 -6.05
N SER A 243 11.19 10.76 -5.92
CA SER A 243 10.17 10.29 -4.99
C SER A 243 10.28 10.91 -3.59
N PRO A 244 9.15 11.31 -2.96
CA PRO A 244 9.10 11.70 -1.55
C PRO A 244 9.63 10.62 -0.60
N MET A 245 9.60 9.34 -1.00
CA MET A 245 10.13 8.22 -0.21
C MET A 245 11.67 8.15 -0.25
N ASN A 246 12.33 8.85 -1.18
CA ASN A 246 13.78 8.96 -1.21
C ASN A 246 14.25 9.89 -0.08
N LYS A 247 15.11 9.37 0.80
CA LYS A 247 15.62 10.10 1.96
C LYS A 247 16.71 11.13 1.63
N GLY A 248 17.18 11.21 0.38
CA GLY A 248 18.28 12.11 0.04
C GLY A 248 19.63 11.62 0.57
N GLU A 249 19.79 10.30 0.75
CA GLU A 249 21.02 9.72 1.30
C GLU A 249 22.22 9.91 0.35
N ASN A 250 21.97 10.14 -0.94
CA ASN A 250 22.98 10.40 -1.95
C ASN A 250 22.96 11.87 -2.43
N ALA A 251 22.36 12.77 -1.62
CA ALA A 251 22.25 14.16 -1.96
C ALA A 251 23.62 14.79 -2.21
N ALA A 252 23.81 15.34 -3.42
CA ALA A 252 25.08 15.90 -3.86
C ALA A 252 24.88 17.18 -4.66
N ILE A 253 25.89 18.05 -4.63
CA ILE A 253 25.91 19.29 -5.39
C ILE A 253 27.27 19.37 -6.10
N PHE A 254 27.23 19.61 -7.40
CA PHE A 254 28.41 19.79 -8.23
C PHE A 254 28.20 21.04 -9.10
N THR A 255 29.17 21.94 -9.10
CA THR A 255 29.10 23.17 -9.89
C THR A 255 30.49 23.47 -10.44
N GLU A 256 30.62 23.46 -11.76
CA GLU A 256 31.81 23.84 -12.50
C GLU A 256 31.45 24.91 -13.53
N SER A 257 32.46 25.41 -14.25
CA SER A 257 32.25 26.49 -15.22
C SER A 257 31.39 26.13 -16.44
N ASP A 258 31.18 24.84 -16.70
CA ASP A 258 30.50 24.30 -17.88
C ASP A 258 29.41 23.28 -17.53
N SER A 259 29.28 22.92 -16.27
CA SER A 259 28.41 21.83 -15.82
C SER A 259 27.90 22.08 -14.41
N LEU A 260 26.68 21.64 -14.15
CA LEU A 260 26.02 21.81 -12.86
C LEU A 260 25.16 20.57 -12.60
N ALA A 261 25.25 20.04 -11.39
CA ALA A 261 24.39 18.96 -10.95
C ALA A 261 23.89 19.19 -9.52
N PHE A 262 22.59 19.07 -9.34
CA PHE A 262 21.95 18.94 -8.04
C PHE A 262 21.33 17.55 -7.99
N VAL A 263 21.67 16.75 -6.99
CA VAL A 263 21.17 15.38 -6.83
C VAL A 263 20.39 15.32 -5.53
N GLU A 264 19.15 14.83 -5.60
CA GLU A 264 18.21 14.63 -4.48
C GLU A 264 18.04 15.88 -3.58
N GLN A 265 18.01 17.09 -4.17
CA GLN A 265 17.88 18.36 -3.43
C GLN A 265 16.43 18.85 -3.41
N GLU A 266 15.96 19.37 -2.28
CA GLU A 266 14.71 20.12 -2.21
C GLU A 266 14.80 21.39 -3.07
N LEU A 267 13.73 21.71 -3.80
CA LEU A 267 13.66 22.91 -4.65
C LEU A 267 13.97 24.17 -3.83
N SER A 268 13.48 24.26 -2.60
CA SER A 268 13.76 25.35 -1.66
C SER A 268 15.24 25.54 -1.34
N LYS A 269 16.08 24.50 -1.50
CA LYS A 269 17.53 24.53 -1.31
C LYS A 269 18.29 24.81 -2.61
N VAL A 270 17.74 24.43 -3.76
CA VAL A 270 18.33 24.67 -5.08
C VAL A 270 18.22 26.15 -5.47
N LEU A 271 17.04 26.75 -5.31
CA LEU A 271 16.78 28.13 -5.77
C LEU A 271 17.75 29.18 -5.18
N PRO A 272 18.07 29.17 -3.87
CA PRO A 272 19.08 30.07 -3.31
C PRO A 272 20.47 29.91 -3.95
N LEU A 273 20.84 28.71 -4.39
CA LEU A 273 22.16 28.44 -4.99
C LEU A 273 22.24 28.92 -6.43
N LEU A 274 21.15 28.81 -7.18
CA LEU A 274 21.03 29.35 -8.54
C LEU A 274 21.02 30.89 -8.55
N LEU A 275 20.42 31.49 -7.52
CA LEU A 275 20.22 32.93 -7.40
C LEU A 275 21.32 33.67 -6.61
N LYS A 276 22.34 32.96 -6.13
CA LYS A 276 23.39 33.48 -5.22
C LYS A 276 24.14 34.71 -5.72
N ASN A 277 24.16 34.95 -7.04
CA ASN A 277 24.85 36.09 -7.66
C ASN A 277 23.96 37.35 -7.71
N GLU A 278 22.65 37.20 -7.56
CA GLU A 278 21.66 38.28 -7.64
C GLU A 278 21.07 38.63 -6.28
N TYR A 279 20.87 37.64 -5.40
CA TYR A 279 20.23 37.81 -4.11
C TYR A 279 21.03 37.14 -2.98
N ASP A 280 21.09 37.80 -1.83
CA ASP A 280 21.68 37.28 -0.59
C ASP A 280 20.80 36.21 0.07
N ARG A 281 19.48 36.31 -0.13
CA ARG A 281 18.50 35.41 0.48
C ARG A 281 17.29 35.22 -0.40
N VAL A 282 16.82 33.99 -0.50
CA VAL A 282 15.60 33.61 -1.22
C VAL A 282 14.62 33.01 -0.21
N PHE A 283 13.38 33.50 -0.21
CA PHE A 283 12.29 33.00 0.62
C PHE A 283 11.40 32.07 -0.19
N TYR A 284 11.25 30.85 0.34
CA TYR A 284 10.36 29.82 -0.20
C TYR A 284 9.12 29.71 0.71
N PRO A 285 7.88 29.78 0.19
CA PRO A 285 6.66 29.67 0.98
C PRO A 285 6.55 28.30 1.69
N THR A 286 6.24 28.29 2.99
CA THR A 286 6.18 27.03 3.78
C THR A 286 4.95 26.17 3.53
N GLU A 287 3.91 26.74 2.95
CA GLU A 287 2.66 26.04 2.64
C GLU A 287 2.71 25.36 1.27
N GLU A 288 3.71 25.69 0.45
CA GLU A 288 3.84 25.19 -0.92
C GLU A 288 4.60 23.87 -0.98
N ARG A 289 4.29 23.05 -2.00
CA ARG A 289 4.95 21.76 -2.23
C ARG A 289 6.43 22.00 -2.57
N ASP A 290 7.33 21.46 -1.75
CA ASP A 290 8.78 21.49 -1.97
C ASP A 290 9.31 20.14 -2.51
N PRO A 291 9.29 19.91 -3.83
CA PRO A 291 9.72 18.65 -4.41
C PRO A 291 11.24 18.46 -4.30
N LYS A 292 11.66 17.20 -4.20
CA LYS A 292 13.08 16.84 -4.38
C LYS A 292 13.36 16.68 -5.87
N VAL A 293 14.43 17.29 -6.33
CA VAL A 293 14.82 17.29 -7.75
C VAL A 293 16.24 16.78 -7.96
N ASN A 294 16.43 16.08 -9.07
CA ASN A 294 17.72 15.97 -9.72
C ASN A 294 17.77 16.97 -10.87
N ILE A 295 18.89 17.65 -11.02
CA ILE A 295 19.15 18.59 -12.11
C ILE A 295 20.52 18.23 -12.65
N TYR A 296 20.61 18.01 -13.95
CA TYR A 296 21.86 17.75 -14.66
C TYR A 296 21.96 18.71 -15.83
N TYR A 297 22.94 19.60 -15.78
CA TYR A 297 23.25 20.54 -16.84
C TYR A 297 24.68 20.32 -17.32
N GLY A 298 24.85 20.31 -18.63
CA GLY A 298 26.18 20.37 -19.23
C GLY A 298 26.15 21.15 -20.53
N ARG A 299 27.15 22.01 -20.69
CA ARG A 299 27.31 22.86 -21.87
C ARG A 299 28.02 22.10 -22.98
N GLU A 300 27.47 22.16 -24.19
CA GLU A 300 28.09 21.62 -25.41
C GLU A 300 28.62 22.73 -26.32
N GLY A 301 27.94 23.88 -26.32
CA GLY A 301 28.22 25.08 -27.11
C GLY A 301 27.66 26.34 -26.46
N GLY A 302 27.54 27.43 -27.21
CA GLY A 302 26.87 28.64 -26.72
C GLY A 302 27.55 29.40 -25.57
N SER A 303 26.85 30.42 -25.06
CA SER A 303 27.32 31.30 -23.97
C SER A 303 26.33 31.47 -22.82
N SER A 304 25.23 30.72 -22.85
CA SER A 304 24.19 30.75 -21.82
C SER A 304 24.74 30.30 -20.47
N SER A 305 24.37 31.02 -19.40
CA SER A 305 24.69 30.63 -18.02
C SER A 305 23.90 29.39 -17.65
N ALA A 306 24.58 28.41 -17.03
CA ALA A 306 23.94 27.21 -16.51
C ALA A 306 22.80 27.56 -15.54
N GLU A 307 23.04 28.52 -14.65
CA GLU A 307 22.06 28.97 -13.68
C GLU A 307 20.83 29.58 -14.34
N SER A 308 21.01 30.43 -15.34
CA SER A 308 19.88 31.05 -16.07
C SER A 308 19.02 30.01 -16.79
N SER A 309 19.65 29.09 -17.52
CA SER A 309 18.94 28.04 -18.27
C SER A 309 18.17 27.09 -17.34
N VAL A 310 18.79 26.69 -16.23
CA VAL A 310 18.14 25.83 -15.22
C VAL A 310 16.97 26.58 -14.56
N LEU A 311 17.17 27.85 -14.19
CA LEU A 311 16.15 28.64 -13.51
C LEU A 311 14.92 28.90 -14.38
N GLU A 312 15.12 29.16 -15.68
CA GLU A 312 14.01 29.33 -16.64
C GLU A 312 13.19 28.04 -16.78
N ALA A 313 13.87 26.89 -16.88
CA ALA A 313 13.19 25.59 -16.95
C ALA A 313 12.40 25.29 -15.65
N LEU A 314 13.00 25.54 -14.48
CA LEU A 314 12.33 25.34 -13.18
C LEU A 314 11.14 26.28 -13.02
N ALA A 315 11.28 27.57 -13.32
CA ALA A 315 10.21 28.56 -13.18
C ALA A 315 9.00 28.21 -14.05
N LYS A 316 9.26 27.71 -15.26
CA LYS A 316 8.22 27.25 -16.18
C LYS A 316 7.53 25.98 -15.70
N GLU A 317 8.30 25.00 -15.24
CA GLU A 317 7.77 23.68 -14.90
C GLU A 317 7.00 23.67 -13.57
N TYR A 318 7.47 24.45 -12.60
CA TYR A 318 6.85 24.57 -11.29
C TYR A 318 5.98 25.81 -11.14
N GLU A 319 5.69 26.51 -12.25
CA GLU A 319 4.79 27.67 -12.32
C GLU A 319 5.04 28.70 -11.21
N PHE A 320 6.31 29.11 -11.04
CA PHE A 320 6.69 30.13 -10.07
C PHE A 320 7.37 31.33 -10.72
N ILE A 321 7.27 32.47 -10.03
CA ILE A 321 7.96 33.71 -10.37
C ILE A 321 8.84 34.16 -9.20
N ILE A 322 9.88 34.93 -9.53
CA ILE A 322 10.85 35.45 -8.58
C ILE A 322 10.61 36.94 -8.46
N LYS A 323 10.22 37.40 -7.27
CA LYS A 323 10.01 38.82 -6.98
C LYS A 323 11.04 39.35 -5.99
N PRO A 324 11.61 40.54 -6.21
CA PRO A 324 12.40 41.22 -5.18
C PRO A 324 11.54 41.48 -3.94
N ASP A 325 12.12 41.31 -2.75
CA ASP A 325 11.50 41.67 -1.48
C ASP A 325 11.30 43.20 -1.44
N PRO A 326 10.06 43.69 -1.22
CA PRO A 326 9.77 45.12 -1.15
C PRO A 326 10.58 45.87 -0.08
N GLU A 327 11.03 45.17 0.97
CA GLU A 327 11.80 45.76 2.07
C GLU A 327 13.32 45.70 1.83
N ASN A 328 13.80 44.84 0.92
CA ASN A 328 15.23 44.68 0.62
C ASN A 328 15.46 44.08 -0.76
N GLU A 329 15.94 44.89 -1.71
CA GLU A 329 16.21 44.48 -3.10
C GLU A 329 17.26 43.36 -3.25
N LEU A 330 18.08 43.08 -2.22
CA LEU A 330 19.01 41.95 -2.19
C LEU A 330 18.35 40.64 -1.74
N ARG A 331 17.03 40.61 -1.54
CA ARG A 331 16.28 39.40 -1.21
C ARG A 331 15.23 39.12 -2.26
N ALA A 332 14.93 37.85 -2.47
CA ALA A 332 13.88 37.41 -3.37
C ALA A 332 12.81 36.59 -2.62
N ILE A 333 11.58 36.68 -3.11
CA ILE A 333 10.43 35.89 -2.68
C ILE A 333 9.99 35.07 -3.89
N ILE A 334 9.86 33.76 -3.70
CA ILE A 334 9.25 32.86 -4.68
C ILE A 334 7.74 32.91 -4.50
N GLU A 335 7.02 33.22 -5.57
CA GLU A 335 5.55 33.15 -5.61
C GLU A 335 5.13 32.13 -6.66
N PHE A 336 4.30 31.17 -6.25
CA PHE A 336 3.68 30.17 -7.13
C PHE A 336 2.34 30.71 -7.66
N GLU A 337 1.99 30.36 -8.90
CA GLU A 337 0.75 30.80 -9.58
C GLU A 337 -0.52 30.06 -9.15
#